data_AF-A0A8H7AEV9-F1
#
_entry.id   AF-A0A8H7AEV9-F1
#
_cell.length_a   1.000
_cell.length_b   1.000
_cell.length_c   1.000
_cell.angle_alpha   90.00
_cell.angle_beta   90.00
_cell.angle_gamma   90.00
#
_symmetry.space_group_name_H-M   'P 1'
#
loop_
_entity.id
_entity.type
_entity.pdbx_description
1 polymer ?
#
loop_
_entity_poly.entity_id
_entity_poly.type
_entity_poly.pdbx_seq_one_letter_code
_entity_poly.pdbx_strand_id
1 'polypeptide(L)'
;MYFPFLTCEVKCGAAALDIADRQNVHSMTIAVRSVVELYRAIEREKEFNREILAFSISHDHRSVRIYGHYPVIDRDRVTFYRHPSMISAS
;
A
#
# COMPACT_ATOMS: atom_id res chain seq x y z
N MET A 1 8.59 5.64 11.60
CA MET A 1 7.41 5.45 10.72
C MET A 1 6.17 5.77 11.54
N TYR A 2 5.48 6.90 11.28
CA TYR A 2 4.39 7.39 12.13
C TYR A 2 2.98 6.92 11.73
N PHE A 3 2.83 6.25 10.58
CA PHE A 3 1.51 5.88 10.05
C PHE A 3 1.52 4.58 9.23
N PRO A 4 1.73 3.37 9.80
CA PRO A 4 1.46 2.16 9.03
C PRO A 4 -0.07 1.98 8.92
N PHE A 5 -0.64 2.41 7.78
CA PHE A 5 -2.00 2.01 7.43
C PHE A 5 -2.00 0.53 7.03
N LEU A 6 -3.02 -0.20 7.47
CA LEU A 6 -3.17 -1.62 7.21
C LEU A 6 -4.57 -1.90 6.66
N THR A 7 -4.65 -2.62 5.55
CA THR A 7 -5.89 -3.28 5.13
C THR A 7 -5.69 -4.79 5.03
N CYS A 8 -6.75 -5.52 5.35
CA CYS A 8 -6.81 -6.97 5.23
C CYS A 8 -8.13 -7.35 4.55
N GLU A 9 -8.04 -8.02 3.41
CA GLU A 9 -9.21 -8.45 2.64
C GLU A 9 -9.17 -9.97 2.46
N VAL A 10 -10.25 -10.63 2.86
CA VAL A 10 -10.49 -12.05 2.64
C VAL A 10 -11.59 -12.23 1.61
N LYS A 11 -11.36 -13.10 0.63
CA LYS A 11 -12.36 -13.46 -0.39
C LYS A 11 -12.31 -14.97 -0.62
N CYS A 12 -13.41 -15.53 -1.13
CA CYS A 12 -13.52 -16.95 -1.48
C CYS A 12 -13.86 -17.11 -2.97
N GLY A 13 -13.29 -18.12 -3.64
CA GLY A 13 -13.51 -18.40 -5.06
C GLY A 13 -12.26 -18.19 -5.94
N ALA A 14 -12.34 -18.60 -7.21
CA ALA A 14 -11.19 -18.66 -8.11
C ALA A 14 -10.50 -17.30 -8.39
N ALA A 15 -11.25 -16.19 -8.32
CA ALA A 15 -10.73 -14.83 -8.52
C ALA A 15 -10.63 -14.01 -7.20
N ALA A 16 -10.75 -14.70 -6.05
CA ALA A 16 -10.82 -14.09 -4.73
C ALA A 16 -9.66 -13.13 -4.42
N LEU A 17 -8.43 -13.60 -4.60
CA LEU A 17 -7.24 -12.82 -4.27
C LEU A 17 -7.07 -11.61 -5.17
N ASP A 18 -7.43 -11.71 -6.46
CA ASP A 18 -7.30 -10.58 -7.38
C ASP A 18 -8.33 -9.48 -7.07
N ILE A 19 -9.52 -9.86 -6.59
CA ILE A 19 -10.52 -8.91 -6.09
C ILE A 19 -10.02 -8.26 -4.79
N ALA A 20 -9.51 -9.05 -3.85
CA ALA A 20 -8.93 -8.56 -2.60
C ALA A 20 -7.76 -7.59 -2.86
N ASP A 21 -6.87 -7.95 -3.78
CA ASP A 21 -5.71 -7.14 -4.19
C ASP A 21 -6.15 -5.78 -4.75
N ARG A 22 -7.20 -5.74 -5.57
CA ARG A 22 -7.73 -4.48 -6.14
C ARG A 22 -8.34 -3.58 -5.07
N GLN A 23 -9.12 -4.14 -4.15
CA GLN A 23 -9.72 -3.37 -3.05
C GLN A 23 -8.64 -2.81 -2.12
N ASN A 24 -7.66 -3.63 -1.77
CA ASN A 24 -6.51 -3.22 -1.00
C ASN A 24 -5.70 -2.10 -1.68
N VAL A 25 -5.39 -2.23 -2.97
CA VAL A 25 -4.68 -1.18 -3.73
C VAL A 25 -5.45 0.13 -3.71
N HIS A 26 -6.76 0.10 -3.89
CA HIS A 26 -7.58 1.30 -3.87
C HIS A 26 -7.51 2.01 -2.51
N SER A 27 -7.77 1.29 -1.42
CA SER A 27 -7.73 1.83 -0.06
C SER A 27 -6.34 2.35 0.32
N MET A 28 -5.28 1.61 0.00
CA MET A 28 -3.91 2.01 0.30
C MET A 28 -3.45 3.22 -0.52
N THR A 29 -3.86 3.32 -1.78
CA THR A 29 -3.57 4.52 -2.59
C THR A 29 -4.16 5.77 -1.96
N ILE A 30 -5.40 5.68 -1.44
CA ILE A 30 -6.03 6.81 -0.73
C ILE A 30 -5.24 7.15 0.54
N ALA A 31 -4.89 6.15 1.36
CA ALA A 31 -4.17 6.37 2.61
C ALA A 31 -2.78 6.99 2.39
N VAL A 32 -1.98 6.42 1.48
CA VAL A 32 -0.64 6.93 1.14
C VAL A 32 -0.74 8.34 0.57
N ARG A 33 -1.71 8.61 -0.32
CA ARG A 33 -1.93 9.96 -0.85
C ARG A 33 -2.23 10.97 0.26
N SER A 34 -3.11 10.64 1.21
CA SER A 34 -3.46 11.55 2.31
C SER A 34 -2.24 11.93 3.16
N VAL A 35 -1.33 10.98 3.42
CA VAL A 35 -0.07 11.25 4.14
C VAL A 35 0.84 12.17 3.34
N VAL A 36 1.00 11.91 2.05
CA VAL A 36 1.83 12.76 1.17
C VAL A 36 1.28 14.18 1.11
N GLU A 37 -0.03 14.36 0.95
CA GLU A 37 -0.66 15.69 0.89
C GLU A 37 -0.54 16.44 2.23
N LEU A 38 -0.63 15.74 3.36
CA LEU A 38 -0.41 16.35 4.68
C LEU A 38 1.02 16.91 4.83
N TYR A 39 2.03 16.18 4.35
CA TYR A 39 3.42 16.64 4.42
C TYR A 39 3.76 17.65 3.32
N ARG A 40 3.08 17.59 2.18
CA ARG A 40 3.17 18.59 1.13
C ARG A 40 2.70 19.96 1.60
N ALA A 41 1.68 20.02 2.47
CA ALA A 41 1.21 21.27 3.07
C ALA A 41 2.29 22.00 3.91
N ILE A 42 3.36 21.30 4.30
CA ILE A 42 4.51 21.83 5.02
C ILE A 42 5.83 21.66 4.23
N GLU A 43 5.75 21.43 2.91
CA GLU A 43 6.89 21.29 1.98
C GLU A 43 7.88 20.14 2.34
N ARG A 44 7.38 19.06 2.97
CA ARG A 44 8.16 17.91 3.44
C ARG A 44 7.76 16.60 2.78
N GLU A 45 7.03 16.63 1.67
CA GLU A 45 6.55 15.43 0.98
C GLU A 45 7.70 14.51 0.52
N LYS A 46 8.86 15.08 0.19
CA LYS A 46 10.05 14.34 -0.26
C LYS A 46 10.57 13.33 0.76
N GLU A 47 10.23 13.48 2.04
CA GLU A 47 10.59 12.52 3.10
C GLU A 47 10.00 11.13 2.86
N PHE A 48 8.93 11.04 2.09
CA PHE A 48 8.27 9.77 1.81
C PHE A 48 8.60 9.18 0.44
N ASN A 49 9.45 9.83 -0.35
CA ASN A 49 9.77 9.34 -1.67
C ASN A 49 10.39 7.94 -1.60
N ARG A 50 9.66 6.94 -2.10
CA ARG A 50 9.99 5.51 -2.06
C ARG A 50 10.01 4.87 -0.67
N GLU A 51 9.53 5.57 0.35
CA GLU A 51 9.33 4.99 1.68
C GLU A 51 8.00 4.22 1.73
N ILE A 52 8.02 3.03 2.33
CA ILE A 52 6.80 2.26 2.56
C ILE A 52 5.99 2.97 3.63
N LEU A 53 4.75 3.35 3.30
CA LEU A 53 3.84 4.03 4.21
C LEU A 53 2.66 3.17 4.63
N ALA A 54 2.32 2.13 3.86
CA ALA A 54 1.18 1.29 4.17
C ALA A 54 1.38 -0.15 3.72
N PHE A 55 0.67 -1.08 4.36
CA PHE A 55 0.69 -2.49 4.03
C PHE A 55 -0.71 -2.99 3.71
N SER A 56 -0.82 -3.91 2.75
CA SER A 56 -2.06 -4.62 2.50
C SER A 56 -1.86 -6.12 2.49
N ILE A 57 -2.82 -6.84 3.08
CA ILE A 57 -2.85 -8.29 3.15
C ILE A 57 -4.09 -8.79 2.39
N SER A 58 -3.88 -9.70 1.44
CA SER A 58 -4.94 -10.41 0.75
C SER A 58 -4.78 -11.91 0.99
N HIS A 59 -5.81 -12.58 1.48
CA HIS A 59 -5.71 -14.00 1.76
C HIS A 59 -6.96 -14.79 1.38
N ASP A 60 -6.73 -16.08 1.13
CA ASP A 60 -7.77 -17.09 0.96
C ASP A 60 -7.41 -18.33 1.81
N HIS A 61 -8.10 -19.44 1.60
CA HIS A 61 -7.85 -20.69 2.33
C HIS A 61 -6.52 -21.39 1.98
N ARG A 62 -5.77 -20.92 0.97
CA ARG A 62 -4.52 -21.57 0.49
C ARG A 62 -3.31 -20.65 0.54
N SER A 63 -3.50 -19.34 0.56
CA SER A 63 -2.41 -18.39 0.32
C SER A 63 -2.65 -17.03 0.96
N VAL A 64 -1.56 -16.34 1.24
CA VAL A 64 -1.50 -14.98 1.75
C VAL A 64 -0.57 -14.17 0.84
N ARG A 65 -1.00 -12.97 0.44
CA ARG A 65 -0.22 -11.99 -0.32
C ARG A 65 -0.08 -10.73 0.53
N ILE A 66 1.14 -10.25 0.69
CA ILE A 66 1.45 -9.03 1.45
C ILE A 66 2.13 -8.04 0.50
N TYR A 67 1.71 -6.78 0.53
CA TYR A 67 2.32 -5.71 -0.26
C TYR A 67 2.62 -4.50 0.61
N GLY A 68 3.80 -3.91 0.40
CA GLY A 68 4.12 -2.56 0.87
C GLY A 68 3.78 -1.52 -0.20
N HIS A 69 3.10 -0.45 0.19
CA HIS A 69 2.68 0.65 -0.68
C HIS A 69 3.51 1.90 -0.38
N TYR A 70 4.02 2.53 -1.44
CA TYR A 70 4.91 3.68 -1.36
C TYR A 70 4.63 4.69 -2.47
N PRO A 71 4.83 5.99 -2.23
CA PRO A 71 4.76 7.00 -3.28
C PRO A 71 6.13 7.15 -3.98
N VAL A 72 6.10 7.54 -5.25
CA VAL A 72 7.25 8.09 -5.97
C VAL A 72 6.92 9.53 -6.32
N ILE A 73 7.76 10.44 -5.84
CA ILE A 73 7.55 11.88 -5.91
C ILE A 73 8.56 12.46 -6.89
N ASP A 74 8.04 13.12 -7.93
CA ASP A 74 8.80 13.76 -8.99
C ASP A 74 8.23 15.16 -9.22
N ARG A 75 8.88 16.16 -8.61
CA ARG A 75 8.40 17.54 -8.53
C ARG A 75 6.97 17.58 -7.97
N ASP A 76 6.01 18.04 -8.76
CA ASP A 76 4.60 18.14 -8.35
C ASP A 76 3.83 16.83 -8.53
N ARG A 77 4.37 15.88 -9.30
CA ARG A 77 3.70 14.61 -9.60
C ARG A 77 4.01 13.58 -8.53
N VAL A 78 2.96 12.94 -8.02
CA VAL A 78 3.05 11.79 -7.13
C VAL A 78 2.40 10.59 -7.81
N THR A 79 3.12 9.47 -7.81
CA THR A 79 2.64 8.19 -8.33
C THR A 79 2.71 7.15 -7.22
N PHE A 80 1.76 6.22 -7.17
CA PHE A 80 1.65 5.26 -6.07
C PHE A 80 1.93 3.86 -6.59
N TYR A 81 2.81 3.15 -5.89
CA TYR A 81 3.25 1.81 -6.26
C TYR A 81 3.09 0.85 -5.09
N ARG A 82 3.09 -0.44 -5.43
CA ARG A 82 3.16 -1.52 -4.44
C ARG A 82 4.31 -2.47 -4.79
N HIS A 83 4.95 -3.02 -3.78
CA HIS A 83 5.94 -4.08 -3.91
C HIS A 83 5.47 -5.30 -3.10
N PRO A 84 5.49 -6.52 -3.67
CA PRO A 84 5.20 -7.72 -2.90
C PRO A 84 6.25 -7.86 -1.80
N SER A 85 5.81 -7.82 -0.55
CA SER A 85 6.68 -8.04 0.61
C SER A 85 6.88 -9.55 0.73
N MET A 86 8.02 -10.05 0.26
CA MET A 86 8.44 -11.43 0.56
C MET A 86 8.70 -11.53 2.07
N ILE A 87 7.71 -11.97 2.83
CA ILE A 87 7.95 -12.55 4.15
C ILE A 87 8.02 -14.06 3.91
N SER A 88 9.23 -14.57 3.70
CA SER A 88 9.47 -16.00 3.79
C SER A 88 9.18 -16.39 5.24
N ALA A 89 8.10 -17.12 5.48
CA ALA A 89 7.93 -17.81 6.75
C ALA A 89 8.98 -18.93 6.80
N SER A 90 10.09 -18.64 7.49
CA SER A 90 11.14 -19.61 7.87
C SER A 90 10.66 -20.51 8.99
#